data_AF-A0A1X9MAQ5-F1
#
_entry.id   AF-A0A1X9MAQ5-F1
#
_cell.length_a   1.000
_cell.length_b   1.000
_cell.length_c   1.000
_cell.angle_alpha   90.00
_cell.angle_beta   90.00
_cell.angle_gamma   90.00
#
_symmetry.space_group_name_H-M   'P 1'
#
loop_
_entity.id
_entity.type
_entity.pdbx_description
1 polymer ?
#
loop_
_entity_poly.entity_id
_entity_poly.type
_entity_poly.pdbx_seq_one_letter_code
_entity_poly.pdbx_strand_id
1 'polypeptide(L)'
;MKKFVTIIPMIPSNKQGGGNVKLFIKFDLVILLALVLFGCNSQEVDRPGITGYVMDKQENEILVVAKEAQDFRSTGGIPEFYNAVWFSNAPSEIAIGDYVNVWYDFVAESYPGQSEVKEITAIPSEPPNGAILNESEILAQTLQSLELTGLYGVELIEFHANSNVWRIILKDLLFEDEESIELEVPDQIIVEKKS
;
A
#
# COMPACT_ATOMS: atom_id res chain seq x y z
N MET A 1 58.41 50.80 12.48
CA MET A 1 59.88 50.66 12.61
C MET A 1 60.22 50.16 14.02
N LYS A 2 61.23 49.27 14.11
CA LYS A 2 61.82 48.62 15.30
C LYS A 2 61.06 47.39 15.83
N LYS A 3 61.68 46.28 16.21
CA LYS A 3 62.91 45.54 15.83
C LYS A 3 62.77 44.23 16.63
N PHE A 4 63.10 43.09 16.03
CA PHE A 4 63.33 41.81 16.72
C PHE A 4 64.36 41.97 17.86
N VAL A 5 64.24 41.20 18.96
CA VAL A 5 65.33 40.39 19.55
C VAL A 5 64.73 39.29 20.47
N THR A 6 65.16 38.07 20.20
CA THR A 6 64.99 36.80 20.93
C THR A 6 65.82 36.75 22.21
N ILE A 7 65.31 36.21 23.33
CA ILE A 7 66.12 35.47 24.31
C ILE A 7 65.31 34.27 24.84
N ILE A 8 65.84 33.06 24.61
CA ILE A 8 65.49 31.82 25.31
C ILE A 8 66.52 31.64 26.44
N PRO A 9 66.11 31.19 27.64
CA PRO A 9 66.96 30.29 28.40
C PRO A 9 66.28 28.94 28.66
N MET A 10 67.06 27.89 28.37
CA MET A 10 66.86 26.49 28.72
C MET A 10 67.17 26.24 30.22
N ILE A 11 66.33 25.40 30.85
CA ILE A 11 66.66 24.29 31.80
C ILE A 11 67.13 24.73 33.23
N PRO A 12 66.69 24.10 34.36
CA PRO A 12 66.40 22.67 34.52
C PRO A 12 65.11 22.22 35.23
N SER A 13 64.76 20.99 34.87
CA SER A 13 64.14 19.92 35.65
C SER A 13 64.31 20.02 37.18
N ASN A 14 63.19 19.94 37.91
CA ASN A 14 63.15 19.15 39.14
C ASN A 14 61.77 18.49 39.32
N LYS A 15 61.85 17.22 39.69
CA LYS A 15 60.77 16.27 39.91
C LYS A 15 60.24 16.36 41.35
N GLN A 16 59.00 15.90 41.51
CA GLN A 16 58.40 15.24 42.69
C GLN A 16 57.47 16.05 43.61
N GLY A 17 56.37 15.37 43.96
CA GLY A 17 55.34 15.75 44.94
C GLY A 17 54.08 16.25 44.24
N GLY A 18 53.01 15.48 44.02
CA GLY A 18 52.40 14.50 44.92
C GLY A 18 51.39 15.23 45.82
N GLY A 19 50.14 15.32 45.40
CA GLY A 19 49.06 15.91 46.21
C GLY A 19 47.89 16.43 45.37
N ASN A 20 46.89 15.57 45.16
CA ASN A 20 45.68 15.84 44.39
C ASN A 20 44.83 16.96 45.01
N VAL A 21 44.69 18.09 44.30
CA VAL A 21 43.61 19.05 44.56
C VAL A 21 43.13 19.62 43.23
N LYS A 22 42.21 18.93 42.54
CA LYS A 22 41.30 19.56 41.56
C LYS A 22 39.97 18.79 41.52
N LEU A 23 39.07 19.19 42.41
CA LEU A 23 37.63 19.04 42.24
C LEU A 23 37.20 20.05 41.17
N PHE A 24 37.21 19.67 39.90
CA PHE A 24 36.61 20.47 38.84
C PHE A 24 35.98 19.57 37.79
N ILE A 25 34.64 19.61 37.78
CA ILE A 25 33.77 19.63 36.60
C ILE A 25 34.06 18.53 35.56
N LYS A 26 33.28 17.45 35.62
CA LYS A 26 32.86 16.71 34.42
C LYS A 26 31.36 16.44 34.48
N PHE A 27 30.60 17.53 34.58
CA PHE A 27 29.15 17.54 34.33
C PHE A 27 28.82 17.46 32.82
N ASP A 28 29.84 17.42 31.95
CA ASP A 28 29.69 17.37 30.49
C ASP A 28 29.39 15.97 29.92
N LEU A 29 29.67 14.88 30.64
CA LEU A 29 29.40 13.53 30.12
C LEU A 29 27.92 13.12 30.25
N VAL A 30 27.19 13.74 31.19
CA VAL A 30 25.76 13.42 31.45
C VAL A 30 24.85 14.11 30.42
N ILE A 31 25.26 15.26 29.88
CA ILE A 31 24.50 15.99 28.86
C ILE A 31 24.61 15.32 27.48
N LEU A 32 25.74 14.69 27.16
CA LEU A 32 25.90 13.93 25.92
C LEU A 32 25.07 12.63 25.90
N LEU A 33 24.73 12.08 27.08
CA LEU A 33 23.87 10.90 27.21
C LEU A 33 22.37 11.24 27.11
N ALA A 34 21.97 12.47 27.45
CA ALA A 34 20.58 12.92 27.39
C ALA A 34 20.09 13.24 25.96
N LEU A 35 21.01 13.49 25.01
CA LEU A 35 20.67 13.83 23.62
C LEU A 35 20.35 12.62 22.73
N VAL A 36 20.52 11.38 23.22
CA VAL A 36 20.26 10.16 22.45
C VAL A 36 18.80 9.69 22.56
N LEU A 37 17.98 10.34 23.40
CA LEU A 37 16.59 9.92 23.65
C LEU A 37 15.52 10.66 22.83
N PHE A 38 15.91 11.58 21.93
CA PHE A 38 14.98 12.07 20.89
C PHE A 38 14.95 11.08 19.72
N GLY A 39 14.56 9.83 20.02
CA GLY A 39 14.09 8.93 18.98
C GLY A 39 12.86 9.55 18.35
N CYS A 40 12.92 9.83 17.04
CA CYS A 40 11.76 10.23 16.26
C CYS A 40 10.65 9.20 16.51
N ASN A 41 9.57 9.64 17.16
CA ASN A 41 8.35 8.88 17.25
C ASN A 41 7.65 8.99 15.88
N SER A 42 8.10 8.21 14.90
CA SER A 42 7.36 8.03 13.65
C SER A 42 6.11 7.25 13.99
N GLN A 43 4.98 7.94 14.13
CA GLN A 43 3.69 7.27 14.08
C GLN A 43 3.63 6.53 12.75
N GLU A 44 3.69 5.19 12.79
CA GLU A 44 3.31 4.37 11.65
C GLU A 44 1.86 4.74 11.34
N VAL A 45 1.66 5.44 10.23
CA VAL A 45 0.32 5.63 9.69
C VAL A 45 -0.12 4.25 9.24
N ASP A 46 -1.10 3.69 9.94
CA ASP A 46 -1.69 2.41 9.61
C ASP A 46 -2.36 2.52 8.23
N ARG A 47 -1.67 2.01 7.21
CA ARG A 47 -2.11 2.06 5.81
C ARG A 47 -2.56 0.67 5.39
N PRO A 48 -3.61 0.56 4.58
CA PRO A 48 -4.01 -0.74 4.05
C PRO A 48 -2.85 -1.34 3.25
N GLY A 49 -2.68 -2.66 3.37
CA GLY A 49 -1.71 -3.41 2.59
C GLY A 49 -2.13 -3.58 1.13
N ILE A 50 -3.43 -3.48 0.85
CA ILE A 50 -3.99 -3.42 -0.51
C ILE A 50 -5.30 -2.64 -0.51
N THR A 51 -5.51 -1.88 -1.58
CA THR A 51 -6.78 -1.24 -1.91
C THR A 51 -7.18 -1.67 -3.31
N GLY A 52 -8.35 -2.27 -3.46
CA GLY A 52 -8.71 -2.96 -4.69
C GLY A 52 -10.17 -3.42 -4.74
N TYR A 53 -10.55 -4.04 -5.85
CA TYR A 53 -11.87 -4.64 -6.02
C TYR A 53 -11.87 -6.11 -5.62
N VAL A 54 -12.98 -6.56 -5.03
CA VAL A 54 -13.25 -7.98 -4.82
C VAL A 54 -13.66 -8.61 -6.15
N MET A 55 -12.75 -9.34 -6.77
CA MET A 55 -12.93 -9.92 -8.12
C MET A 55 -13.57 -11.30 -8.09
N ASP A 56 -13.43 -12.02 -6.98
CA ASP A 56 -14.04 -13.34 -6.78
C ASP A 56 -14.28 -13.58 -5.28
N LYS A 57 -15.24 -14.45 -4.96
CA LYS A 57 -15.59 -14.83 -3.60
C LYS A 57 -15.96 -16.31 -3.52
N GLN A 58 -15.29 -17.00 -2.61
CA GLN A 58 -15.63 -18.33 -2.12
C GLN A 58 -16.09 -18.21 -0.65
N GLU A 59 -16.58 -19.29 -0.04
CA GLU A 59 -17.28 -19.28 1.26
C GLU A 59 -16.75 -18.24 2.26
N ASN A 60 -15.48 -18.35 2.66
CA ASN A 60 -14.81 -17.44 3.59
C ASN A 60 -13.55 -16.78 2.98
N GLU A 61 -13.44 -16.81 1.66
CA GLU A 61 -12.26 -16.30 0.94
C GLU A 61 -12.68 -15.30 -0.14
N ILE A 62 -11.93 -14.22 -0.27
CA ILE A 62 -12.12 -13.23 -1.33
C ILE A 62 -10.83 -13.01 -2.09
N LEU A 63 -10.93 -12.84 -3.41
CA LEU A 63 -9.83 -12.38 -4.23
C LEU A 63 -9.92 -10.87 -4.35
N VAL A 64 -8.94 -10.16 -3.80
CA VAL A 64 -8.82 -8.72 -3.98
C VAL A 64 -7.69 -8.42 -4.96
N VAL A 65 -8.03 -7.69 -6.01
CA VAL A 65 -7.06 -7.21 -7.00
C VAL A 65 -6.97 -5.70 -6.90
N ALA A 66 -5.74 -5.19 -6.76
CA ALA A 66 -5.49 -3.76 -6.63
C ALA A 66 -6.05 -3.00 -7.84
N LYS A 67 -6.57 -1.80 -7.60
CA LYS A 67 -7.04 -0.92 -8.69
C LYS A 67 -5.88 -0.33 -9.48
N GLU A 68 -4.79 -0.02 -8.80
CA GLU A 68 -3.62 0.63 -9.40
C GLU A 68 -2.49 -0.39 -9.61
N ALA A 69 -1.90 -0.36 -10.81
CA ALA A 69 -0.72 -1.14 -11.12
C ALA A 69 0.55 -0.49 -10.54
N GLN A 70 1.55 -1.33 -10.27
CA GLN A 70 2.90 -0.92 -9.90
C GLN A 70 3.86 -1.11 -11.08
N ASP A 71 4.80 -0.18 -11.23
CA ASP A 71 5.86 -0.24 -12.25
C ASP A 71 7.16 -0.77 -11.64
N PHE A 72 7.53 -1.99 -12.03
CA PHE A 72 8.75 -2.66 -11.59
C PHE A 72 9.90 -2.59 -12.60
N ARG A 73 9.82 -1.77 -13.66
CA ARG A 73 10.92 -1.62 -14.64
C ARG A 73 12.23 -1.20 -13.99
N SER A 74 12.17 -0.40 -12.93
CA SER A 74 13.35 0.10 -12.20
C SER A 74 14.19 -1.03 -11.57
N THR A 75 13.57 -2.16 -11.26
CA THR A 75 14.21 -3.37 -10.72
C THR A 75 14.33 -4.49 -11.75
N GLY A 76 14.08 -4.20 -13.03
CA GLY A 76 14.11 -5.19 -14.12
C GLY A 76 12.86 -6.08 -14.20
N GLY A 77 11.77 -5.69 -13.53
CA GLY A 77 10.46 -6.35 -13.62
C GLY A 77 9.58 -5.75 -14.73
N ILE A 78 8.27 -6.02 -14.64
CA ILE A 78 7.27 -5.62 -15.64
C ILE A 78 6.76 -4.18 -15.40
N PRO A 79 6.32 -3.47 -16.46
CA PRO A 79 5.82 -2.09 -16.35
C PRO A 79 4.49 -1.95 -15.61
N GLU A 80 3.70 -3.01 -15.56
CA GLU A 80 2.34 -2.97 -15.07
C GLU A 80 2.04 -4.25 -14.31
N PHE A 81 2.18 -4.22 -12.99
CA PHE A 81 1.91 -5.34 -12.10
C PHE A 81 0.79 -4.97 -11.13
N TYR A 82 -0.29 -5.74 -11.16
CA TYR A 82 -1.38 -5.61 -10.19
C TYR A 82 -1.14 -6.55 -9.02
N ASN A 83 -1.22 -6.02 -7.80
CA ASN A 83 -1.24 -6.90 -6.63
C ASN A 83 -2.57 -7.67 -6.63
N ALA A 84 -2.52 -8.99 -6.53
CA ALA A 84 -3.69 -9.85 -6.39
C ALA A 84 -3.48 -10.77 -5.19
N VAL A 85 -4.44 -10.83 -4.27
CA VAL A 85 -4.32 -11.62 -3.04
C VAL A 85 -5.65 -12.30 -2.72
N TRP A 86 -5.59 -13.61 -2.48
CA TRP A 86 -6.66 -14.36 -1.84
C TRP A 86 -6.58 -14.15 -0.33
N PHE A 87 -7.66 -13.63 0.24
CA PHE A 87 -7.79 -13.36 1.66
C PHE A 87 -8.78 -14.32 2.30
N SER A 88 -8.30 -15.09 3.28
CA SER A 88 -9.13 -15.91 4.16
C SER A 88 -9.71 -15.12 5.34
N ASN A 89 -10.75 -15.67 5.96
CA ASN A 89 -11.49 -15.05 7.06
C ASN A 89 -12.12 -13.70 6.69
N ALA A 90 -12.51 -13.54 5.43
CA ALA A 90 -13.24 -12.36 4.97
C ALA A 90 -14.65 -12.34 5.60
N PRO A 91 -15.11 -11.18 6.12
CA PRO A 91 -16.46 -11.02 6.63
C PRO A 91 -17.51 -11.30 5.55
N SER A 92 -18.62 -11.90 5.96
CA SER A 92 -19.68 -12.32 5.04
C SER A 92 -20.32 -11.17 4.26
N GLU A 93 -20.29 -9.96 4.83
CA GLU A 93 -20.82 -8.72 4.27
C GLU A 93 -20.02 -8.16 3.10
N ILE A 94 -18.75 -8.54 2.94
CA ILE A 94 -17.92 -8.12 1.81
C ILE A 94 -18.35 -8.91 0.57
N ALA A 95 -18.83 -8.23 -0.46
CA ALA A 95 -19.39 -8.84 -1.66
C ALA A 95 -18.43 -8.75 -2.86
N ILE A 96 -18.69 -9.58 -3.87
CA ILE A 96 -18.06 -9.43 -5.20
C ILE A 96 -18.40 -8.03 -5.73
N GLY A 97 -17.40 -7.35 -6.31
CA GLY A 97 -17.50 -5.99 -6.83
C GLY A 97 -17.18 -4.89 -5.81
N ASP A 98 -17.15 -5.18 -4.51
CA ASP A 98 -16.83 -4.17 -3.50
C ASP A 98 -15.42 -3.60 -3.71
N TYR A 99 -15.29 -2.29 -3.56
CA TYR A 99 -13.99 -1.63 -3.46
C TYR A 99 -13.57 -1.57 -2.00
N VAL A 100 -12.44 -2.16 -1.64
CA VAL A 100 -12.06 -2.41 -0.24
C VAL A 100 -10.64 -1.97 0.08
N ASN A 101 -10.44 -1.57 1.34
CA ASN A 101 -9.13 -1.51 1.97
C ASN A 101 -8.93 -2.77 2.82
N VAL A 102 -7.79 -3.44 2.68
CA VAL A 102 -7.45 -4.64 3.47
C VAL A 102 -6.12 -4.46 4.18
N TRP A 103 -6.10 -4.74 5.48
CA TRP A 103 -4.92 -4.83 6.31
C TRP A 103 -4.60 -6.29 6.61
N TYR A 104 -3.34 -6.66 6.47
CA TYR A 104 -2.84 -8.02 6.63
C TYR A 104 -1.34 -7.99 6.94
N ASP A 105 -0.79 -9.07 7.50
CA ASP A 105 0.63 -9.16 7.84
C ASP A 105 1.44 -9.85 6.73
N PHE A 106 1.36 -11.18 6.69
CA PHE A 106 2.21 -12.02 5.90
C PHE A 106 1.46 -12.46 4.66
N VAL A 107 2.10 -12.33 3.51
CA VAL A 107 1.62 -12.92 2.26
C VAL A 107 2.49 -14.12 1.92
N ALA A 108 1.86 -15.23 1.55
CA ALA A 108 2.57 -16.40 1.04
C ALA A 108 3.27 -16.05 -0.29
N GLU A 109 4.43 -16.67 -0.56
CA GLU A 109 5.18 -16.48 -1.80
C GLU A 109 4.50 -17.22 -2.99
N SER A 110 3.37 -16.67 -3.46
CA SER A 110 2.61 -17.14 -4.61
C SER A 110 1.99 -15.97 -5.39
N TYR A 111 1.51 -16.23 -6.61
CA TYR A 111 0.71 -15.27 -7.36
C TYR A 111 -0.57 -15.95 -7.92
N PRO A 112 -1.79 -15.52 -7.53
CA PRO A 112 -2.07 -14.53 -6.49
C PRO A 112 -1.43 -14.87 -5.13
N GLY A 113 -1.13 -13.83 -4.35
CA GLY A 113 -0.70 -14.00 -2.97
C GLY A 113 -1.80 -14.63 -2.14
N GLN A 114 -1.45 -15.16 -0.97
CA GLN A 114 -2.42 -15.68 0.00
C GLN A 114 -2.17 -15.09 1.37
N SER A 115 -3.22 -14.63 2.05
CA SER A 115 -3.12 -14.06 3.39
C SER A 115 -4.43 -14.20 4.18
N GLU A 116 -4.42 -13.77 5.43
CA GLU A 116 -5.58 -13.69 6.31
C GLU A 116 -5.96 -12.22 6.53
N VAL A 117 -7.26 -11.90 6.48
CA VAL A 117 -7.74 -10.56 6.80
C VAL A 117 -7.48 -10.26 8.28
N LYS A 118 -6.77 -9.17 8.57
CA LYS A 118 -6.76 -8.58 9.91
C LYS A 118 -7.88 -7.58 10.10
N GLU A 119 -8.03 -6.72 9.11
CA GLU A 119 -9.09 -5.72 9.03
C GLU A 119 -9.44 -5.50 7.56
N ILE A 120 -10.72 -5.29 7.29
CA ILE A 120 -11.20 -4.95 5.96
C ILE A 120 -12.32 -3.93 6.09
N THR A 121 -12.30 -2.94 5.21
CA THR A 121 -13.34 -1.91 5.14
C THR A 121 -13.74 -1.70 3.69
N ALA A 122 -15.03 -1.87 3.39
CA ALA A 122 -15.60 -1.45 2.12
C ALA A 122 -15.62 0.08 2.03
N ILE A 123 -15.17 0.60 0.90
CA ILE A 123 -15.17 2.02 0.57
C ILE A 123 -16.45 2.28 -0.23
N PRO A 124 -17.41 3.06 0.32
CA PRO A 124 -18.62 3.40 -0.42
C PRO A 124 -18.28 4.14 -1.71
N SER A 125 -18.93 3.75 -2.80
CA SER A 125 -18.88 4.44 -4.08
C SER A 125 -20.24 5.09 -4.36
N GLU A 126 -20.23 6.38 -4.66
CA GLU A 126 -21.44 7.11 -5.05
C GLU A 126 -21.67 6.94 -6.56
N PRO A 127 -22.93 6.76 -7.00
CA PRO A 127 -23.26 6.77 -8.43
C PRO A 127 -22.76 8.05 -9.11
N PRO A 128 -22.10 7.95 -10.28
CA PRO A 128 -21.83 9.10 -11.12
C PRO A 128 -23.11 9.86 -11.48
N ASN A 129 -22.99 11.14 -11.82
CA ASN A 129 -24.16 11.95 -12.15
C ASN A 129 -24.95 11.34 -13.34
N GLY A 130 -26.22 11.03 -13.08
CA GLY A 130 -27.12 10.42 -14.06
C GLY A 130 -27.11 8.89 -14.08
N ALA A 131 -26.22 8.23 -13.32
CA ALA A 131 -26.23 6.80 -13.14
C ALA A 131 -27.19 6.38 -12.00
N ILE A 132 -27.77 5.20 -12.15
CA ILE A 132 -28.56 4.47 -11.16
C ILE A 132 -27.63 3.68 -10.25
N LEU A 133 -26.64 3.01 -10.84
CA LEU A 133 -25.69 2.15 -10.14
C LEU A 133 -24.40 2.91 -9.80
N ASN A 134 -23.65 2.42 -8.83
CA ASN A 134 -22.26 2.81 -8.60
C ASN A 134 -21.28 1.80 -9.22
N GLU A 135 -19.98 2.11 -9.17
CA GLU A 135 -18.92 1.25 -9.73
C GLU A 135 -18.94 -0.18 -9.16
N SER A 136 -19.17 -0.34 -7.85
CA SER A 136 -19.18 -1.66 -7.22
C SER A 136 -20.39 -2.48 -7.64
N GLU A 137 -21.57 -1.85 -7.75
CA GLU A 137 -22.80 -2.52 -8.17
C GLU A 137 -22.74 -2.98 -9.62
N ILE A 138 -22.23 -2.15 -10.54
CA ILE A 138 -22.10 -2.54 -11.94
C ILE A 138 -21.02 -3.60 -12.14
N LEU A 139 -19.91 -3.50 -11.40
CA LEU A 139 -18.86 -4.53 -11.44
C LEU A 139 -19.39 -5.87 -10.93
N ALA A 140 -20.14 -5.86 -9.82
CA ALA A 140 -20.76 -7.06 -9.27
C ALA A 140 -21.69 -7.74 -10.29
N GLN A 141 -22.57 -6.97 -10.94
CA GLN A 141 -23.45 -7.50 -11.98
C GLN A 141 -22.66 -8.06 -13.16
N THR A 142 -21.59 -7.38 -13.55
CA THR A 142 -20.71 -7.80 -14.64
C THR A 142 -20.05 -9.13 -14.32
N LEU A 143 -19.39 -9.24 -13.17
CA LEU A 143 -18.69 -10.45 -12.75
C LEU A 143 -19.64 -11.64 -12.54
N GLN A 144 -20.87 -11.42 -12.06
CA GLN A 144 -21.88 -12.48 -11.93
C GLN A 144 -22.40 -12.99 -13.28
N SER A 145 -22.38 -12.15 -14.31
CA SER A 145 -22.84 -12.52 -15.66
C SER A 145 -21.77 -13.20 -16.52
N LEU A 146 -20.51 -13.17 -16.08
CA LEU A 146 -19.37 -13.70 -16.81
C LEU A 146 -18.88 -15.00 -16.20
N GLU A 147 -18.51 -15.95 -17.05
CA GLU A 147 -17.71 -17.10 -16.66
C GLU A 147 -16.23 -16.76 -16.92
N LEU A 148 -15.57 -16.11 -15.96
CA LEU A 148 -14.15 -15.79 -16.07
C LEU A 148 -13.30 -17.03 -15.76
N THR A 149 -12.45 -17.42 -16.71
CA THR A 149 -11.43 -18.46 -16.51
C THR A 149 -10.05 -17.81 -16.52
N GLY A 150 -9.54 -17.41 -15.35
CA GLY A 150 -8.26 -16.73 -15.26
C GLY A 150 -8.16 -15.83 -14.03
N LEU A 151 -7.13 -14.97 -14.02
CA LEU A 151 -6.96 -13.93 -13.02
C LEU A 151 -7.12 -12.58 -13.72
N TYR A 152 -8.21 -11.88 -13.43
CA TYR A 152 -8.52 -10.61 -14.06
C TYR A 152 -8.43 -9.45 -13.06
N GLY A 153 -7.96 -8.31 -13.54
CA GLY A 153 -8.04 -7.03 -12.85
C GLY A 153 -8.95 -6.06 -13.59
N VAL A 154 -9.45 -5.05 -12.87
CA VAL A 154 -10.19 -3.94 -13.47
C VAL A 154 -9.19 -2.95 -14.06
N GLU A 155 -9.23 -2.76 -15.37
CA GLU A 155 -8.47 -1.71 -16.05
C GLU A 155 -9.28 -0.41 -16.12
N LEU A 156 -10.58 -0.50 -16.38
CA LEU A 156 -11.47 0.66 -16.51
C LEU A 156 -12.89 0.33 -16.08
N ILE A 157 -13.53 1.27 -15.37
CA ILE A 157 -14.99 1.36 -15.21
C ILE A 157 -15.37 2.81 -15.47
N GLU A 158 -16.17 3.07 -16.51
CA GLU A 158 -16.54 4.42 -16.92
C GLU A 158 -18.02 4.50 -17.32
N PHE A 159 -18.77 5.44 -16.74
CA PHE A 159 -20.16 5.67 -17.08
C PHE A 159 -20.32 6.69 -18.22
N HIS A 160 -21.00 6.29 -19.29
CA HIS A 160 -21.30 7.14 -20.43
C HIS A 160 -22.77 7.63 -20.36
N ALA A 161 -22.98 8.79 -19.74
CA ALA A 161 -24.32 9.35 -19.50
C ALA A 161 -25.16 9.56 -20.77
N ASN A 162 -24.53 9.81 -21.93
CA ASN A 162 -25.25 10.03 -23.20
C ASN A 162 -25.95 8.76 -23.71
N SER A 163 -25.40 7.59 -23.40
CA SER A 163 -25.88 6.28 -23.85
C SER A 163 -26.44 5.43 -22.71
N ASN A 164 -26.33 5.89 -21.45
CA ASN A 164 -26.76 5.17 -20.25
C ASN A 164 -26.13 3.77 -20.15
N VAL A 165 -24.84 3.69 -20.45
CA VAL A 165 -24.04 2.45 -20.42
C VAL A 165 -22.76 2.67 -19.64
N TRP A 166 -22.32 1.62 -18.98
CA TRP A 166 -21.01 1.49 -18.37
C TRP A 166 -20.07 0.78 -19.33
N ARG A 167 -18.90 1.36 -19.56
CA ARG A 167 -17.78 0.72 -20.22
C ARG A 167 -16.90 0.09 -19.15
N ILE A 168 -16.73 -1.23 -19.22
CA ILE A 168 -15.90 -1.99 -18.29
C ILE A 168 -14.83 -2.73 -19.08
N ILE A 169 -13.57 -2.59 -18.66
CA ILE A 169 -12.44 -3.30 -19.26
C ILE A 169 -11.79 -4.15 -18.17
N LEU A 170 -11.76 -5.46 -18.40
CA LEU A 170 -11.09 -6.43 -17.56
C LEU A 170 -9.84 -6.95 -18.26
N LYS A 171 -8.72 -6.91 -17.56
CA LYS A 171 -7.41 -7.31 -18.10
C LYS A 171 -6.97 -8.64 -17.51
N ASP A 172 -6.55 -9.57 -18.35
CA ASP A 172 -5.91 -10.80 -17.88
C ASP A 172 -4.53 -10.47 -17.28
N LEU A 173 -4.28 -10.95 -16.07
CA LEU A 173 -3.08 -10.65 -15.29
C LEU A 173 -2.03 -11.77 -15.34
N LEU A 174 -2.30 -12.88 -16.03
CA LEU A 174 -1.38 -14.01 -16.20
C LEU A 174 -0.69 -13.97 -17.56
N PHE A 175 -1.39 -13.49 -18.59
CA PHE A 175 -0.90 -13.51 -19.97
C PHE A 175 -0.93 -12.11 -20.59
N GLU A 176 0.24 -11.47 -20.71
CA GLU A 176 0.38 -10.11 -21.27
C GLU A 176 -0.11 -9.97 -22.72
N ASP A 177 -0.15 -11.08 -23.48
CA ASP A 177 -0.56 -11.09 -24.89
C ASP A 177 -2.07 -11.35 -25.09
N GLU A 178 -2.84 -11.58 -24.02
CA GLU A 178 -4.29 -11.75 -24.12
C GLU A 178 -5.01 -10.41 -24.25
N GLU A 179 -6.05 -10.39 -25.06
CA GLU A 179 -6.86 -9.20 -25.29
C GLU A 179 -7.76 -8.93 -24.06
N SER A 180 -7.76 -7.69 -23.57
CA SER A 180 -8.66 -7.29 -22.49
C SER A 180 -10.12 -7.52 -22.89
N ILE A 181 -10.93 -7.99 -21.94
CA ILE A 181 -12.37 -8.16 -22.12
C ILE A 181 -13.02 -6.78 -21.97
N GLU A 182 -13.53 -6.25 -23.07
CA GLU A 182 -14.27 -4.98 -23.10
C GLU A 182 -15.78 -5.22 -23.16
N LEU A 183 -16.52 -4.56 -22.27
CA LEU A 183 -17.95 -4.76 -22.06
C LEU A 183 -18.67 -3.41 -22.03
N GLU A 184 -19.82 -3.35 -22.69
CA GLU A 184 -20.80 -2.28 -22.53
C GLU A 184 -22.01 -2.82 -21.76
N VAL A 185 -22.19 -2.36 -20.53
CA VAL A 185 -23.24 -2.84 -19.63
C VAL A 185 -24.28 -1.73 -19.43
N PRO A 186 -25.56 -1.93 -19.80
CA PRO A 186 -26.60 -0.95 -19.56
C PRO A 186 -26.75 -0.63 -18.06
N ASP A 187 -26.90 0.64 -17.73
CA ASP A 187 -27.13 1.08 -16.34
C ASP A 187 -28.58 0.82 -15.93
N GLN A 188 -28.85 -0.40 -15.46
CA GLN A 188 -30.17 -0.86 -15.01
C GLN A 188 -30.02 -1.93 -13.92
N ILE A 189 -30.97 -1.96 -12.98
CA ILE A 189 -31.00 -2.99 -11.94
C ILE A 189 -31.45 -4.32 -12.55
N ILE A 190 -30.57 -5.31 -12.63
CA ILE A 190 -30.93 -6.67 -13.02
C ILE A 190 -31.49 -7.39 -11.80
N VAL A 191 -32.81 -7.62 -11.79
CA VAL A 191 -33.45 -8.49 -10.80
C VAL A 191 -33.28 -9.92 -11.27
N GLU A 192 -32.38 -10.69 -10.66
CA GLU A 192 -32.29 -12.13 -10.94
C GLU A 192 -33.64 -12.79 -10.69
N LYS A 193 -34.18 -13.40 -11.74
CA LYS A 193 -35.38 -14.22 -11.64
C LYS A 193 -34.96 -15.53 -10.98
N LYS A 194 -35.08 -15.60 -9.65
CA LYS A 194 -34.88 -16.84 -8.89
C LYS A 194 -35.70 -17.96 -9.53
N SER A 195 -35.02 -18.88 -10.20
CA SER A 195 -35.63 -20.07 -10.80
C SER A 195 -35.77 -21.19 -9.79
#